data_AF-A0AA97L2W4-F1
#
_entry.id   AF-A0AA97L2W4-F1
#
_cell.length_a   1.000
_cell.length_b   1.000
_cell.length_c   1.000
_cell.angle_alpha   90.00
_cell.angle_beta   90.00
_cell.angle_gamma   90.00
#
_symmetry.space_group_name_H-M   'P 1'
#
loop_
_entity.id
_entity.type
_entity.pdbx_description
1 polymer ?
#
loop_
_entity_poly.entity_id
_entity_poly.type
_entity_poly.pdbx_seq_one_letter_code
_entity_poly.pdbx_strand_id
1 'polypeptide(L)'
;MAAPAAHHHHHPHETPSSGCLPDCTLETALKIIIDVYHQYAPREGKDDYLSLKDLTELLKCQAPTFLAACNRSRPEYIPWLFKQADVDSNRNLTFEETIRIIGLLADDAHRISHDEDRCGPDKD
;
A
#
# COMPACT_ATOMS: atom_id res chain seq x y z
N MET A 1 61.93 17.33 7.65
CA MET A 1 61.02 17.43 8.81
C MET A 1 59.64 17.03 8.32
N ALA A 2 59.14 15.88 8.77
CA ALA A 2 57.85 15.33 8.33
C ALA A 2 56.71 15.97 9.14
N ALA A 3 55.64 16.36 8.46
CA ALA A 3 54.39 16.78 9.10
C ALA A 3 53.66 15.54 9.66
N PRO A 4 52.91 15.64 10.78
CA PRO A 4 52.19 14.50 11.32
C PRO A 4 50.95 14.21 10.47
N ALA A 5 50.69 12.92 10.24
CA ALA A 5 49.48 12.43 9.60
C ALA A 5 48.27 12.65 10.52
N ALA A 6 47.23 13.30 10.01
CA ALA A 6 45.97 13.43 10.72
C ALA A 6 45.24 12.08 10.70
N HIS A 7 44.99 11.51 11.87
CA HIS A 7 44.09 10.38 12.02
C HIS A 7 42.65 10.84 11.76
N HIS A 8 42.08 10.41 10.63
CA HIS A 8 40.64 10.49 10.41
C HIS A 8 39.96 9.40 11.22
N HIS A 9 39.44 9.77 12.39
CA HIS A 9 38.43 8.97 13.07
C HIS A 9 37.16 8.98 12.22
N HIS A 10 36.85 7.83 11.61
CA HIS A 10 35.53 7.57 11.05
C HIS A 10 34.55 7.44 12.22
N HIS A 11 33.82 8.51 12.51
CA HIS A 11 32.61 8.39 13.32
C HIS A 11 31.53 7.70 12.46
N PRO A 12 30.81 6.70 12.99
CA PRO A 12 29.61 6.23 12.33
C PRO A 12 28.65 7.41 12.21
N HIS A 13 28.18 7.66 11.00
CA HIS A 13 27.20 8.70 10.72
C HIS A 13 25.87 8.24 11.33
N GLU A 14 25.65 8.54 12.61
CA GLU A 14 24.31 8.46 13.20
C GLU A 14 23.45 9.52 12.49
N THR A 15 22.50 9.06 11.69
CA THR A 15 21.47 9.93 11.13
C THR A 15 20.67 10.54 12.29
N PRO A 16 20.47 11.86 12.34
CA PRO A 16 19.78 12.48 13.46
C PRO A 16 18.33 11.98 13.48
N SER A 17 17.93 11.37 14.60
CA SER A 17 16.53 11.12 14.89
C SER A 17 15.80 12.45 14.96
N SER A 18 15.06 12.79 13.91
CA SER A 18 14.10 13.89 13.90
C SER A 18 13.13 13.71 15.06
N GLY A 19 13.25 14.55 16.10
CA GLY A 19 12.44 14.49 17.32
C GLY A 19 10.96 14.83 17.16
N CYS A 20 10.39 14.66 15.96
CA CYS A 20 9.01 15.04 15.63
C CYS A 20 8.09 13.86 15.28
N LEU A 21 8.60 12.63 15.23
CA LEU A 21 7.83 11.52 14.64
C LEU A 21 7.66 10.35 15.63
N PRO A 22 6.41 10.01 16.03
CA PRO A 22 6.14 8.81 16.83
C PRO A 22 6.44 7.54 16.04
N ASP A 23 6.51 6.39 16.71
CA ASP A 23 6.82 5.06 16.14
C ASP A 23 5.91 4.61 14.97
N CYS A 24 4.80 5.33 14.72
CA CYS A 24 3.87 5.11 13.60
C CYS A 24 3.86 6.33 12.64
N THR A 25 4.93 6.51 11.87
CA THR A 25 5.02 7.59 10.87
C THR A 25 4.24 7.24 9.59
N LEU A 26 3.93 8.26 8.79
CA LEU A 26 3.40 8.05 7.44
C LEU A 26 4.35 7.22 6.58
N GLU A 27 5.66 7.44 6.69
CA GLU A 27 6.67 6.66 5.96
C GLU A 27 6.64 5.18 6.36
N THR A 28 6.50 4.88 7.65
CA THR A 28 6.34 3.50 8.14
C THR A 28 5.04 2.88 7.64
N ALA A 29 3.94 3.64 7.61
CA ALA A 29 2.66 3.15 7.07
C ALA A 29 2.75 2.85 5.56
N LEU A 30 3.37 3.74 4.78
CA LEU A 30 3.61 3.53 3.35
C LEU A 30 4.50 2.31 3.10
N LYS A 31 5.54 2.13 3.93
CA LYS A 31 6.37 0.92 3.89
C LYS A 31 5.54 -0.34 4.11
N ILE A 32 4.62 -0.35 5.08
CA ILE A 32 3.73 -1.50 5.32
C ILE A 32 2.86 -1.78 4.10
N ILE A 33 2.30 -0.75 3.45
CA ILE A 33 1.50 -0.91 2.23
C ILE A 33 2.32 -1.58 1.11
N ILE A 34 3.55 -1.10 0.90
CA ILE A 34 4.47 -1.63 -0.12
C ILE A 34 4.89 -3.07 0.22
N ASP A 35 5.23 -3.35 1.48
CA ASP A 35 5.62 -4.69 1.93
C ASP A 35 4.46 -5.68 1.77
N VAL A 36 3.22 -5.28 2.06
CA VAL A 36 2.02 -6.09 1.80
C VAL A 36 1.85 -6.34 0.31
N TYR A 37 1.99 -5.33 -0.56
CA TYR A 37 1.94 -5.53 -2.01
C TYR A 37 2.94 -6.59 -2.49
N HIS A 38 4.21 -6.48 -2.07
CA HIS A 38 5.27 -7.44 -2.41
C HIS A 38 5.05 -8.84 -1.82
N GLN A 39 4.17 -9.04 -0.83
CA GLN A 39 3.82 -10.38 -0.34
C GLN A 39 2.91 -11.16 -1.32
N TYR A 40 2.21 -10.47 -2.22
CA TYR A 40 1.27 -11.07 -3.17
C TYR A 40 1.78 -11.02 -4.61
N ALA A 41 2.47 -9.94 -5.02
CA ALA A 41 2.95 -9.76 -6.40
C ALA A 41 3.86 -10.88 -6.97
N PRO A 42 4.78 -11.50 -6.20
CA PRO A 42 5.68 -12.51 -6.75
C PRO A 42 5.04 -13.89 -7.05
N ARG A 43 3.77 -14.12 -6.68
CA ARG A 43 3.19 -15.48 -6.60
C ARG A 43 2.96 -16.16 -7.95
N GLU A 44 2.84 -15.42 -9.04
CA GLU A 44 2.62 -15.97 -10.39
C GLU A 44 3.81 -15.79 -11.36
N GLY A 45 5.00 -15.51 -10.84
CA GLY A 45 6.24 -15.61 -11.62
C GLY A 45 6.56 -14.42 -12.53
N LYS A 46 5.87 -13.29 -12.36
CA LYS A 46 6.36 -11.98 -12.81
C LYS A 46 6.78 -11.18 -11.58
N ASP A 47 8.02 -10.73 -11.57
CA ASP A 47 8.51 -9.86 -10.51
C ASP A 47 7.68 -8.56 -10.53
N ASP A 48 7.05 -8.24 -9.40
CA ASP A 48 6.43 -6.94 -9.11
C ASP A 48 5.05 -6.62 -9.75
N TYR A 49 4.21 -7.63 -10.03
CA TYR A 49 2.83 -7.41 -10.49
C TYR A 49 1.78 -8.23 -9.74
N LEU A 50 0.55 -7.71 -9.59
CA LEU A 50 -0.58 -8.52 -9.12
C LEU A 50 -1.42 -9.06 -10.28
N SER A 51 -1.62 -10.37 -10.32
CA SER A 51 -2.70 -10.97 -11.11
C SER A 51 -4.06 -10.73 -10.45
N LEU A 52 -5.15 -11.06 -11.15
CA LEU A 52 -6.50 -11.06 -10.55
C LEU A 52 -6.57 -11.99 -9.32
N LYS A 53 -5.85 -13.11 -9.35
CA LYS A 53 -5.79 -14.04 -8.22
C LYS A 53 -5.08 -13.41 -7.04
N ASP A 54 -3.94 -12.77 -7.27
CA ASP A 54 -3.15 -12.11 -6.22
C ASP A 54 -3.92 -10.96 -5.57
N LEU A 55 -4.58 -10.12 -6.37
CA LEU A 55 -5.46 -9.06 -5.85
C LEU A 55 -6.62 -9.66 -5.03
N THR A 56 -7.20 -10.77 -5.50
CA THR A 56 -8.29 -11.45 -4.77
C THR A 56 -7.83 -11.93 -3.40
N GLU A 57 -6.65 -12.55 -3.32
CA GLU A 57 -6.07 -12.99 -2.06
C GLU A 57 -5.71 -11.81 -1.16
N LEU A 58 -5.07 -10.76 -1.70
CA LEU A 58 -4.72 -9.55 -0.97
C LEU A 58 -5.95 -8.92 -0.32
N LEU A 59 -7.02 -8.64 -1.08
CA LEU A 59 -8.21 -7.98 -0.53
C LEU A 59 -8.95 -8.86 0.48
N LYS A 60 -9.04 -10.18 0.25
CA LYS A 60 -9.68 -11.09 1.19
C LYS A 60 -8.92 -11.20 2.51
N CYS A 61 -7.58 -11.19 2.47
CA CYS A 61 -6.76 -11.35 3.66
C CYS A 61 -6.52 -10.04 4.40
N GLN A 62 -6.29 -8.95 3.69
CA GLN A 62 -5.84 -7.67 4.26
C GLN A 62 -6.96 -6.64 4.39
N ALA A 63 -8.06 -6.78 3.65
CA ALA A 63 -9.19 -5.84 3.65
C ALA A 63 -10.58 -6.52 3.75
N PRO A 64 -10.79 -7.50 4.66
CA PRO A 64 -12.06 -8.23 4.74
C PRO A 64 -13.26 -7.33 5.11
N THR A 65 -13.04 -6.32 5.96
CA THR A 65 -14.09 -5.37 6.38
C THR A 65 -14.49 -4.42 5.24
N PHE A 66 -13.55 -4.08 4.36
CA PHE A 66 -13.83 -3.33 3.12
C PHE A 66 -14.75 -4.14 2.20
N LEU A 67 -14.43 -5.42 1.97
CA LEU A 67 -15.22 -6.30 1.11
C LEU A 67 -16.60 -6.65 1.70
N ALA A 68 -16.75 -6.66 3.01
CA ALA A 68 -18.02 -6.96 3.67
C ALA A 68 -19.07 -5.84 3.53
N ALA A 69 -18.66 -4.64 3.11
CA ALA A 69 -19.53 -3.47 2.99
C ALA A 69 -19.95 -3.19 1.55
N CYS A 70 -20.97 -2.34 1.38
CA CYS A 70 -21.39 -1.75 0.09
C CYS A 70 -21.59 -2.76 -1.05
N ASN A 71 -22.10 -3.95 -0.72
CA ASN A 71 -22.30 -5.06 -1.68
C ASN A 71 -21.01 -5.48 -2.42
N ARG A 72 -19.82 -5.24 -1.82
CA ARG A 72 -18.51 -5.57 -2.39
C ARG A 72 -18.16 -7.06 -2.23
N SER A 73 -18.94 -7.82 -1.46
CA SER A 73 -18.76 -9.26 -1.24
C SER A 73 -19.25 -10.12 -2.41
N ARG A 74 -19.94 -9.52 -3.39
CA ARG A 74 -20.46 -10.22 -4.57
C ARG A 74 -19.31 -10.77 -5.45
N PRO A 75 -19.44 -11.95 -6.07
CA PRO A 75 -18.36 -12.62 -6.80
C PRO A 75 -17.71 -11.77 -7.90
N GLU A 76 -18.48 -10.89 -8.53
CA GLU A 76 -18.06 -10.05 -9.65
C GLU A 76 -17.35 -8.76 -9.24
N TYR A 77 -17.37 -8.39 -7.95
CA TYR A 77 -16.83 -7.09 -7.51
C TYR A 77 -15.32 -6.99 -7.71
N ILE A 78 -14.54 -7.98 -7.24
CA ILE A 78 -13.07 -7.96 -7.39
C ILE A 78 -12.66 -8.05 -8.87
N PRO A 79 -13.24 -8.92 -9.71
CA PRO A 79 -12.98 -8.91 -11.16
C PRO A 79 -13.31 -7.57 -11.83
N TRP A 80 -14.42 -6.94 -11.46
CA TRP A 80 -14.77 -5.61 -11.96
C TRP A 80 -13.75 -4.56 -11.54
N LEU A 81 -13.37 -4.55 -10.26
CA LEU A 81 -12.42 -3.61 -9.68
C LEU A 81 -11.03 -3.74 -10.31
N PHE A 82 -10.56 -4.98 -10.49
CA PHE A 82 -9.32 -5.30 -11.20
C PHE A 82 -9.32 -4.66 -12.59
N LYS A 83 -10.40 -4.85 -13.36
CA LYS A 83 -10.55 -4.27 -14.70
C LYS A 83 -10.57 -2.74 -14.69
N GLN A 84 -11.07 -2.10 -13.64
CA GLN A 84 -11.03 -0.64 -13.53
C GLN A 84 -9.61 -0.13 -13.22
N ALA A 85 -8.81 -0.91 -12.50
CA ALA A 85 -7.44 -0.56 -12.12
C ALA A 85 -6.41 -0.86 -13.23
N ASP A 86 -6.62 -1.91 -14.02
CA ASP A 86 -5.77 -2.36 -15.15
C ASP A 86 -5.91 -1.39 -16.36
N VAL A 87 -5.23 -0.24 -16.28
CA VAL A 87 -5.36 0.88 -17.22
C VAL A 87 -4.82 0.50 -18.59
N ASP A 88 -3.68 -0.19 -18.62
CA ASP A 88 -3.06 -0.61 -19.89
C ASP A 88 -3.66 -1.93 -20.43
N SER A 89 -4.56 -2.57 -19.68
CA SER A 89 -5.27 -3.80 -20.03
C SER A 89 -4.34 -5.00 -20.28
N ASN A 90 -3.17 -5.04 -19.62
CA ASN A 90 -2.21 -6.13 -19.74
C ASN A 90 -2.56 -7.34 -18.83
N ARG A 91 -3.63 -7.22 -18.03
CA ARG A 91 -4.10 -8.21 -17.04
C ARG A 91 -3.14 -8.45 -15.87
N ASN A 92 -2.33 -7.48 -15.51
CA ASN A 92 -1.51 -7.47 -14.30
C ASN A 92 -1.47 -6.04 -13.78
N LEU A 93 -1.59 -5.85 -12.48
CA LEU A 93 -1.53 -4.53 -11.88
C LEU A 93 -0.10 -4.21 -11.44
N THR A 94 0.41 -3.05 -11.83
CA THR A 94 1.59 -2.47 -11.17
C THR A 94 1.23 -1.89 -9.80
N PHE A 95 2.23 -1.42 -9.05
CA PHE A 95 1.96 -0.67 -7.82
C PHE A 95 1.18 0.63 -8.10
N GLU A 96 1.47 1.34 -9.19
CA GLU A 96 0.77 2.58 -9.60
C GLU A 96 -0.71 2.34 -9.97
N GLU A 97 -1.06 1.15 -10.42
CA GLU A 97 -2.45 0.76 -10.64
C GLU A 97 -3.10 0.30 -9.33
N THR A 98 -2.36 -0.44 -8.51
CA THR A 98 -2.82 -0.93 -7.21
C THR A 98 -3.06 0.19 -6.21
N ILE A 99 -2.28 1.29 -6.25
CA ILE A 99 -2.45 2.42 -5.34
C ILE A 99 -3.81 3.10 -5.50
N ARG A 100 -4.44 2.98 -6.68
CA ARG A 100 -5.80 3.46 -6.92
C ARG A 100 -6.82 2.68 -6.10
N ILE A 101 -6.62 1.37 -5.97
CA ILE A 101 -7.45 0.51 -5.11
C ILE A 101 -7.20 0.85 -3.64
N ILE A 102 -5.93 1.05 -3.24
CA ILE A 102 -5.58 1.47 -1.88
C ILE A 102 -6.23 2.82 -1.54
N GLY A 103 -6.36 3.74 -2.50
CA GLY A 103 -7.12 4.97 -2.35
C GLY A 103 -8.58 4.73 -1.96
N LEU A 104 -9.25 3.72 -2.54
CA LEU A 104 -10.61 3.35 -2.15
C LEU A 104 -10.67 2.77 -0.72
N LEU A 105 -9.66 2.01 -0.30
CA LEU A 105 -9.55 1.51 1.08
C LEU A 105 -9.31 2.66 2.06
N ALA A 106 -8.49 3.64 1.67
CA ALA A 106 -8.22 4.84 2.46
C ALA A 106 -9.45 5.72 2.62
N ASP A 107 -10.24 5.92 1.54
CA ASP A 107 -11.51 6.64 1.61
C ASP A 107 -12.52 5.92 2.53
N ASP A 108 -12.65 4.60 2.40
CA ASP A 108 -13.51 3.81 3.28
C ASP A 108 -13.07 3.88 4.75
N ALA A 109 -11.76 3.85 5.01
CA ALA A 109 -11.19 4.05 6.35
C ALA A 109 -11.42 5.47 6.89
N HIS A 110 -11.33 6.49 6.03
CA HIS A 110 -11.62 7.88 6.38
C HIS A 110 -13.08 8.05 6.80
N ARG A 111 -14.03 7.49 6.05
CA ARG A 111 -15.46 7.48 6.43
C ARG A 111 -15.70 6.80 7.77
N ILE A 112 -15.06 5.65 8.00
CA ILE A 112 -15.14 4.94 9.29
C ILE A 112 -14.65 5.84 10.43
N SER A 113 -13.59 6.63 10.22
CA SER A 113 -13.05 7.53 11.25
C SER A 113 -14.01 8.66 11.66
N HIS A 114 -14.99 8.96 10.81
CA HIS A 114 -16.05 9.94 11.05
C HIS A 114 -17.41 9.32 11.39
N ASP A 115 -17.48 8.00 11.64
CA ASP A 115 -18.73 7.26 11.83
C ASP A 115 -19.75 7.48 10.69
N GLU A 116 -19.26 7.72 9.47
CA GLU A 116 -20.11 7.98 8.30
C GLU A 116 -20.61 6.73 7.61
N ASP A 117 -21.69 6.88 6.84
CA ASP A 117 -22.12 5.84 5.91
C ASP A 117 -21.04 5.60 4.85
N ARG A 118 -20.43 4.41 4.94
CA ARG A 118 -19.40 3.91 4.03
C ARG A 118 -19.87 3.79 2.58
N CYS A 119 -21.18 3.75 2.35
CA CYS A 119 -21.78 3.51 1.05
C CYS A 119 -22.60 4.70 0.52
N GLY A 120 -22.60 5.81 1.26
CA GLY A 120 -23.21 7.06 0.83
C GLY A 120 -22.38 7.78 -0.23
N PRO A 121 -22.96 8.76 -0.94
CA PRO A 121 -22.19 9.64 -1.83
C PRO A 121 -21.15 10.45 -1.05
N ASP A 122 -20.09 10.88 -1.73
CA ASP A 122 -19.13 11.86 -1.22
C ASP A 122 -19.89 13.13 -0.81
N LYS A 123 -19.54 13.67 0.36
CA LYS A 123 -20.13 14.91 0.89
C LYS A 123 -19.21 16.12 0.66
N ASP A 124 -18.07 15.89 0.03
CA ASP A 124 -16.99 16.87 -0.21
C ASP A 124 -17.09 17.48 -1.62
#